data_AF-A0A945F926-F1
#
_entry.id   AF-A0A945F926-F1
#
_cell.length_a   1.000
_cell.length_b   1.000
_cell.length_c   1.000
_cell.angle_alpha   90.00
_cell.angle_beta   90.00
_cell.angle_gamma   90.00
#
_symmetry.space_group_name_H-M   'P 1'
#
loop_
_entity.id
_entity.type
_entity.pdbx_description
1 polymer ?
#
loop_
_entity_poly.entity_id
_entity_poly.type
_entity_poly.pdbx_seq_one_letter_code
_entity_poly.pdbx_strand_id
1 'polypeptide(L)'
;MTKTVKKSGVNIRQWVRDRILFLAMVIFVIGAGAYISAEQVFDAHSIWLHPVREFALLISLIGVISLGYEVFLRELTFNEYKEALEEIVNPDAVRLGIHGIYKNRSELAQATSFEALFKNVREEVFIGGSSLLSISTASRELIKNKVLNGIKIRLLLIDPASPVVELITKQGGGKHTFVNEIKTSLLLLQKLHDEIQQESSPENKGKLIVHSYDQIPSHSFISIDPERSSGVTVADIGPYLGRSTPRPSMLVVKKKNGMFDYWKEMNELMWESSKPVDMDAADPAAAQIKTLVLTSGSRTQYYDTESETWNKVSICQMGSGWRGIKGSQWVWVRDTVSLEEAKTGSQHKFRFKFDLPISNPNAIRRAEILLRSDDTCHISVNDVSLKQEYGGAEYPDPFLIDIEQFVQNGENTISFELIHYARPDAKEPDDNPAGLIYRLHIEYS
;
A
#
# COMPACT_ATOMS: atom_id res chain seq x y z
N MET A 1 -25.50 -21.22 38.48
CA MET A 1 -25.36 -22.27 37.46
C MET A 1 -25.81 -21.72 36.13
N THR A 2 -24.88 -21.39 35.24
CA THR A 2 -24.99 -21.48 33.77
C THR A 2 -23.62 -21.17 33.18
N LYS A 3 -23.26 -21.94 32.16
CA LYS A 3 -21.89 -22.28 31.75
C LYS A 3 -21.11 -21.11 31.14
N THR A 4 -19.86 -21.02 31.56
CA THR A 4 -18.74 -20.35 30.89
C THR A 4 -18.58 -20.84 29.45
N VAL A 5 -18.52 -19.91 28.49
CA VAL A 5 -18.00 -20.18 27.14
C VAL A 5 -16.90 -19.17 26.84
N LYS A 6 -15.65 -19.57 27.10
CA LYS A 6 -14.46 -18.87 26.60
C LYS A 6 -14.36 -19.10 25.09
N LYS A 7 -14.24 -18.03 24.30
CA LYS A 7 -13.71 -18.11 22.93
C LYS A 7 -12.57 -17.10 22.79
N SER A 8 -11.35 -17.56 23.07
CA SER A 8 -10.17 -17.02 22.42
C SER A 8 -10.31 -17.32 20.93
N GLY A 9 -10.47 -16.29 20.11
CA GLY A 9 -10.55 -16.41 18.66
C GLY A 9 -9.19 -16.78 18.08
N VAL A 10 -8.70 -17.98 18.37
CA VAL A 10 -7.67 -18.60 17.55
C VAL A 10 -8.26 -18.68 16.15
N ASN A 11 -7.51 -18.31 15.11
CA ASN A 11 -7.94 -18.51 13.73
C ASN A 11 -8.28 -20.01 13.56
N ILE A 12 -9.56 -20.34 13.71
CA ILE A 12 -10.04 -21.72 13.95
C ILE A 12 -9.57 -22.61 12.80
N ARG A 13 -9.48 -22.03 11.60
CA ARG A 13 -9.00 -22.70 10.40
C ARG A 13 -7.52 -23.08 10.50
N GLN A 14 -6.67 -22.14 10.93
CA GLN A 14 -5.24 -22.39 11.12
C GLN A 14 -4.99 -23.34 12.30
N TRP A 15 -5.74 -23.17 13.39
CA TRP A 15 -5.68 -24.06 14.55
C TRP A 15 -6.09 -25.50 14.25
N VAL A 16 -7.18 -25.70 13.49
CA VAL A 16 -7.62 -27.03 13.05
C VAL A 16 -6.57 -27.63 12.11
N ARG A 17 -6.02 -26.85 11.17
CA ARG A 17 -4.96 -27.30 10.26
C ARG A 17 -3.74 -27.80 11.01
N ASP A 18 -3.24 -26.99 11.95
CA ASP A 18 -2.03 -27.32 12.70
C ASP A 18 -2.24 -28.57 13.58
N ARG A 19 -3.46 -28.78 14.09
CA ARG A 19 -3.82 -30.00 14.83
C ARG A 19 -3.92 -31.24 13.95
N ILE A 20 -4.45 -31.13 12.74
CA ILE A 20 -4.53 -32.26 11.80
C ILE A 20 -3.12 -32.63 11.31
N LEU A 21 -2.28 -31.64 10.96
CA LEU A 21 -0.88 -31.86 10.58
C LEU A 21 -0.08 -32.51 11.71
N PHE A 22 -0.24 -32.00 12.93
CA PHE A 22 0.39 -32.59 14.11
C PHE A 22 -0.05 -34.03 14.33
N LEU A 23 -1.35 -34.34 14.21
CA LEU A 23 -1.88 -35.68 14.36
C LEU A 23 -1.33 -36.64 13.28
N ALA A 24 -1.29 -36.21 12.02
CA ALA A 24 -0.75 -37.00 10.92
C ALA A 24 0.75 -37.30 11.11
N MET A 25 1.52 -36.32 11.59
CA MET A 25 2.93 -36.49 11.95
C MET A 25 3.10 -37.47 13.12
N VAL A 26 2.28 -37.37 14.16
CA VAL A 26 2.33 -38.29 15.31
C VAL A 26 2.00 -39.72 14.88
N ILE A 27 0.97 -39.92 14.06
CA ILE A 27 0.61 -41.23 13.49
C ILE A 27 1.78 -41.82 12.70
N PHE A 28 2.42 -40.99 11.86
CA PHE A 28 3.60 -41.41 11.10
C PHE A 28 4.76 -41.84 12.01
N VAL A 29 5.11 -41.01 13.00
CA VAL A 29 6.23 -41.28 13.92
C VAL A 29 5.97 -42.51 14.78
N ILE A 30 4.73 -42.71 15.26
CA ILE A 30 4.36 -43.91 16.03
C ILE A 30 4.47 -45.16 15.15
N GLY A 31 3.94 -45.12 13.92
CA GLY A 31 4.03 -46.25 12.99
C GLY A 31 5.48 -46.59 12.63
N ALA A 32 6.29 -45.59 12.29
CA ALA A 32 7.71 -45.78 11.96
C ALA A 32 8.51 -46.28 13.18
N GLY A 33 8.27 -45.69 14.36
CA GLY A 33 8.91 -46.10 15.61
C GLY A 33 8.58 -47.53 16.01
N ALA A 34 7.30 -47.93 15.92
CA ALA A 34 6.86 -49.31 16.16
C ALA A 34 7.46 -50.28 15.14
N TYR A 35 7.58 -49.89 13.87
CA TYR A 35 8.19 -50.72 12.83
C TYR A 35 9.68 -51.00 13.09
N ILE A 36 10.43 -49.97 13.50
CA ILE A 36 11.87 -50.06 13.78
C ILE A 36 12.13 -50.81 15.09
N SER A 37 11.33 -50.55 16.13
CA SER A 37 11.52 -51.16 17.46
C SER A 37 10.98 -52.59 17.56
N ALA A 38 10.15 -53.04 16.61
CA ALA A 38 9.58 -54.40 16.64
C ALA A 38 10.65 -55.49 16.72
N GLU A 39 11.81 -55.34 16.06
CA GLU A 39 12.93 -56.29 16.11
C GLU A 39 13.68 -56.29 17.46
N GLN A 40 13.56 -55.22 18.25
CA GLN A 40 14.19 -55.12 19.56
C GLN A 40 13.31 -55.69 20.67
N VAL A 41 11.99 -55.74 20.44
CA VAL A 41 10.99 -56.15 21.44
C VAL A 41 10.53 -57.59 21.24
N PHE A 42 10.47 -58.07 20.00
CA PHE A 42 10.07 -59.43 19.69
C PHE A 42 11.26 -60.25 19.18
N ASP A 43 11.35 -61.48 19.68
CA ASP A 43 12.38 -62.43 19.26
C ASP A 43 12.21 -62.80 17.78
N ALA A 44 13.30 -63.10 17.08
CA ALA A 44 13.31 -63.28 15.63
C ALA A 44 12.41 -64.45 15.14
N HIS A 45 12.06 -65.36 16.05
CA HIS A 45 11.20 -66.53 15.79
C HIS A 45 9.76 -66.33 16.31
N SER A 46 9.42 -65.13 16.77
CA SER A 46 8.09 -64.80 17.28
C SER A 46 7.08 -64.73 16.14
N ILE A 47 5.97 -65.45 16.29
CA ILE A 47 4.82 -65.40 15.37
C ILE A 47 4.18 -64.01 15.27
N TRP A 48 4.46 -63.11 16.22
CA TRP A 48 3.90 -61.76 16.30
C TRP A 48 4.75 -60.69 15.61
N LEU A 49 6.02 -60.98 15.30
CA LEU A 49 6.94 -59.98 14.72
C LEU A 49 6.45 -59.48 13.36
N HIS A 50 6.05 -60.40 12.48
CA HIS A 50 5.57 -60.07 11.13
C HIS A 50 4.25 -59.27 11.14
N PRO A 51 3.18 -59.72 11.84
CA PRO A 51 1.93 -58.97 11.92
C PRO A 51 2.09 -57.55 12.49
N VAL A 52 2.92 -57.39 13.53
CA VAL A 52 3.14 -56.08 14.17
C VAL A 52 3.87 -55.13 13.22
N ARG A 53 4.87 -55.62 12.46
CA ARG A 53 5.57 -54.78 11.47
C ARG A 53 4.67 -54.36 10.32
N GLU A 54 3.88 -55.27 9.77
CA GLU A 54 2.94 -54.93 8.69
C GLU A 54 1.90 -53.91 9.15
N PHE A 55 1.37 -54.08 10.36
CA PHE A 55 0.41 -53.13 10.94
C PHE A 55 1.05 -51.76 11.23
N ALA A 56 2.28 -51.74 11.75
CA ALA A 56 3.03 -50.51 12.00
C ALA A 56 3.37 -49.75 10.70
N LEU A 57 3.71 -50.48 9.63
CA LEU A 57 3.96 -49.91 8.32
C LEU A 57 2.68 -49.33 7.72
N LEU A 58 1.54 -50.00 7.88
CA LEU A 58 0.24 -49.50 7.45
C LEU A 58 -0.15 -48.20 8.19
N ILE A 59 0.07 -48.13 9.50
CA ILE A 59 -0.12 -46.91 10.29
C ILE A 59 0.79 -45.78 9.79
N SER A 60 2.06 -46.07 9.52
CA SER A 60 3.01 -45.09 9.00
C SER A 60 2.56 -44.55 7.64
N LEU A 61 2.11 -45.42 6.74
CA LEU A 61 1.61 -45.06 5.41
C LEU A 61 0.37 -44.16 5.50
N ILE A 62 -0.56 -44.43 6.42
CA ILE A 62 -1.72 -43.56 6.68
C ILE A 62 -1.25 -42.15 7.09
N GLY A 63 -0.23 -42.05 7.94
CA GLY A 63 0.36 -40.77 8.34
C GLY A 63 0.94 -39.99 7.15
N VAL A 64 1.70 -40.64 6.27
CA VAL A 64 2.29 -40.02 5.07
C VAL A 64 1.20 -39.53 4.10
N ILE A 65 0.20 -40.36 3.81
CA ILE A 65 -0.89 -40.00 2.89
C ILE A 65 -1.69 -38.82 3.45
N SER A 66 -1.96 -38.82 4.76
CA SER A 66 -2.68 -37.73 5.43
C SER A 66 -1.91 -36.41 5.41
N LEU A 67 -0.58 -36.47 5.59
CA LEU A 67 0.30 -35.31 5.43
C LEU A 67 0.30 -34.78 3.99
N GLY A 68 0.44 -35.66 3.01
CA GLY A 68 0.41 -35.28 1.59
C GLY A 68 -0.91 -34.63 1.18
N TYR A 69 -2.03 -35.14 1.70
CA TYR A 69 -3.35 -34.58 1.45
C TYR A 69 -3.50 -33.16 2.01
N GLU A 70 -3.14 -32.92 3.28
CA GLU A 70 -3.29 -31.60 3.91
C GLU A 70 -2.31 -30.55 3.39
N VAL A 71 -1.08 -30.96 3.04
CA VAL A 71 -0.05 -30.02 2.55
C VAL A 71 -0.23 -29.67 1.08
N PHE A 72 -0.61 -30.62 0.23
CA PHE A 72 -0.65 -30.41 -1.22
C PHE A 72 -2.06 -30.42 -1.80
N LEU A 73 -2.79 -31.52 -1.61
CA LEU A 73 -4.05 -31.73 -2.31
C LEU A 73 -5.12 -30.74 -1.86
N ARG A 74 -5.19 -30.46 -0.56
CA ARG A 74 -6.18 -29.53 0.00
C ARG A 74 -5.96 -28.09 -0.46
N GLU A 75 -4.72 -27.64 -0.57
CA GLU A 75 -4.44 -26.27 -1.01
C GLU A 75 -4.74 -26.10 -2.50
N LEU A 76 -4.35 -27.08 -3.32
CA LEU A 76 -4.72 -27.14 -4.74
C LEU A 76 -6.24 -27.18 -4.93
N THR A 77 -6.94 -28.13 -4.30
CA THR A 77 -8.41 -28.22 -4.42
C THR A 77 -9.10 -26.99 -3.85
N PHE A 78 -8.66 -26.44 -2.72
CA PHE A 78 -9.32 -25.27 -2.15
C PHE A 78 -9.17 -24.02 -3.03
N ASN A 79 -8.01 -23.83 -3.66
CA ASN A 79 -7.82 -22.73 -4.61
C ASN A 79 -8.68 -22.92 -5.87
N GLU A 80 -8.72 -24.13 -6.43
CA GLU A 80 -9.60 -24.45 -7.56
C GLU A 80 -11.09 -24.28 -7.21
N TYR A 81 -11.52 -24.77 -6.04
CA TYR A 81 -12.89 -24.59 -5.57
C TYR A 81 -13.21 -23.12 -5.33
N LYS A 82 -12.27 -22.34 -4.79
CA LYS A 82 -12.46 -20.91 -4.55
C LYS A 82 -12.59 -20.16 -5.88
N GLU A 83 -11.71 -20.41 -6.85
CA GLU A 83 -11.80 -19.83 -8.19
C GLU A 83 -13.13 -20.19 -8.86
N ALA A 84 -13.54 -21.46 -8.79
CA ALA A 84 -14.84 -21.90 -9.30
C ALA A 84 -16.01 -21.25 -8.55
N LEU A 85 -15.92 -21.06 -7.23
CA LEU A 85 -16.96 -20.40 -6.45
C LEU A 85 -17.05 -18.91 -6.78
N GLU A 86 -15.92 -18.23 -6.98
CA GLU A 86 -15.87 -16.83 -7.41
C GLU A 86 -16.49 -16.66 -8.80
N GLU A 87 -16.22 -17.61 -9.72
CA GLU A 87 -16.86 -17.66 -11.05
C GLU A 87 -18.37 -17.89 -10.96
N ILE A 88 -18.85 -18.69 -9.99
CA ILE A 88 -20.28 -18.94 -9.78
C ILE A 88 -20.99 -17.75 -9.12
N VAL A 89 -20.35 -17.11 -8.14
CA VAL A 89 -20.96 -16.05 -7.32
C VAL A 89 -20.98 -14.71 -8.06
N ASN A 90 -19.97 -14.42 -8.89
CA ASN A 90 -19.93 -13.19 -9.68
C ASN A 90 -19.43 -13.44 -11.11
N PRO A 91 -20.22 -14.17 -11.93
CA PRO A 91 -19.81 -14.59 -13.26
C PRO A 91 -19.51 -13.41 -14.18
N ASP A 92 -20.23 -12.30 -14.02
CA ASP A 92 -19.99 -11.09 -14.81
C ASP A 92 -18.67 -10.41 -14.45
N ALA A 93 -18.32 -10.31 -13.17
CA ALA A 93 -17.02 -9.73 -12.78
C ALA A 93 -15.85 -10.55 -13.35
N VAL A 94 -15.91 -11.88 -13.24
CA VAL A 94 -14.88 -12.78 -13.78
C VAL A 94 -14.81 -12.70 -15.30
N ARG A 95 -15.96 -12.74 -15.98
CA ARG A 95 -16.08 -12.58 -17.44
C ARG A 95 -15.49 -11.25 -17.90
N LEU A 96 -15.76 -10.18 -17.16
CA LEU A 96 -15.27 -8.84 -17.44
C LEU A 96 -13.80 -8.62 -17.03
N GLY A 97 -13.17 -9.58 -16.36
CA GLY A 97 -11.79 -9.48 -15.89
C GLY A 97 -11.62 -8.56 -14.67
N ILE A 98 -12.69 -8.25 -13.94
CA ILE A 98 -12.63 -7.46 -12.71
C ILE A 98 -12.12 -8.37 -11.59
N HIS A 99 -10.89 -8.14 -11.14
CA HIS A 99 -10.28 -8.89 -10.03
C HIS A 99 -10.72 -8.35 -8.67
N GLY A 100 -10.99 -7.04 -8.57
CA GLY A 100 -11.44 -6.43 -7.33
C GLY A 100 -11.99 -5.02 -7.51
N ILE A 101 -12.93 -4.65 -6.65
CA ILE A 101 -13.44 -3.28 -6.50
C ILE A 101 -13.19 -2.88 -5.06
N TYR A 102 -12.46 -1.78 -4.87
CA TYR A 102 -12.05 -1.27 -3.58
C TYR A 102 -12.69 0.10 -3.37
N LYS A 103 -13.11 0.43 -2.15
CA LYS A 103 -13.77 1.69 -1.81
C LYS A 103 -12.82 2.88 -1.99
N ASN A 104 -11.52 2.67 -1.76
CA ASN A 104 -10.50 3.69 -1.87
C ASN A 104 -9.09 3.08 -2.07
N ARG A 105 -8.10 3.96 -2.26
CA ARG A 105 -6.70 3.58 -2.45
C ARG A 105 -6.06 2.90 -1.24
N SER A 106 -6.50 3.16 0.00
CA SER A 106 -5.95 2.48 1.18
C SER A 106 -6.35 1.02 1.18
N GLU A 107 -7.62 0.72 0.89
CA GLU A 107 -8.12 -0.65 0.75
C GLU A 107 -7.45 -1.38 -0.42
N LEU A 108 -7.29 -0.71 -1.56
CA LEU A 108 -6.49 -1.26 -2.67
C LEU A 108 -5.05 -1.56 -2.24
N ALA A 109 -4.39 -0.65 -1.51
CA ALA A 109 -3.01 -0.82 -1.08
C ALA A 109 -2.82 -1.96 -0.07
N GLN A 110 -3.85 -2.28 0.73
CA GLN A 110 -3.87 -3.47 1.60
C GLN A 110 -3.96 -4.76 0.78
N ALA A 111 -4.76 -4.77 -0.29
CA ALA A 111 -4.91 -5.94 -1.16
C ALA A 111 -3.72 -6.13 -2.12
N THR A 112 -3.17 -5.06 -2.66
CA THR A 112 -2.04 -5.09 -3.59
C THR A 112 -1.23 -3.80 -3.48
N SER A 113 0.02 -3.91 -3.02
CA SER A 113 0.91 -2.76 -2.93
C SER A 113 1.35 -2.27 -4.32
N PHE A 114 1.67 -0.97 -4.41
CA PHE A 114 2.20 -0.38 -5.64
C PHE A 114 3.52 -1.04 -6.07
N GLU A 115 4.37 -1.42 -5.12
CA GLU A 115 5.60 -2.18 -5.37
C GLU A 115 5.30 -3.57 -5.96
N ALA A 116 4.26 -4.25 -5.47
CA ALA A 116 3.85 -5.55 -5.99
C ALA A 116 3.37 -5.46 -7.44
N LEU A 117 2.61 -4.42 -7.78
CA LEU A 117 2.22 -4.15 -9.18
C LEU A 117 3.44 -3.99 -10.08
N PHE A 118 4.47 -3.29 -9.61
CA PHE A 118 5.67 -3.00 -10.41
C PHE A 118 6.67 -4.16 -10.45
N LYS A 119 6.54 -5.18 -9.59
CA LYS A 119 7.54 -6.24 -9.45
C LYS A 119 7.82 -6.97 -10.77
N ASN A 120 6.76 -7.31 -11.51
CA ASN A 120 6.83 -8.18 -12.69
C ASN A 120 6.64 -7.47 -14.03
N VAL A 121 6.77 -6.14 -14.08
CA VAL A 121 6.66 -5.36 -15.33
C VAL A 121 7.75 -5.77 -16.32
N ARG A 122 7.38 -6.00 -17.57
CA ARG A 122 8.29 -6.48 -18.63
C ARG A 122 8.50 -5.50 -19.76
N GLU A 123 7.54 -4.65 -20.08
CA GLU A 123 7.59 -3.77 -21.25
C GLU A 123 7.26 -2.32 -20.89
N GLU A 124 6.10 -2.11 -20.26
CA GLU A 124 5.56 -0.76 -20.12
C GLU A 124 4.77 -0.56 -18.83
N VAL A 125 4.96 0.61 -18.22
CA VAL A 125 4.03 1.19 -17.25
C VAL A 125 3.44 2.47 -17.83
N PHE A 126 2.13 2.60 -17.81
CA PHE A 126 1.42 3.80 -18.21
C PHE A 126 0.54 4.32 -17.07
N ILE A 127 0.86 5.50 -16.54
CA ILE A 127 0.18 6.08 -15.38
C ILE A 127 -0.46 7.41 -15.79
N GLY A 128 -1.76 7.54 -15.54
CA GLY A 128 -2.52 8.76 -15.76
C GLY A 128 -3.20 9.27 -14.50
N GLY A 129 -3.15 10.57 -14.27
CA GLY A 129 -3.81 11.17 -13.13
C GLY A 129 -3.82 12.69 -13.21
N SER A 130 -4.33 13.35 -12.17
CA SER A 130 -4.51 14.80 -12.24
C SER A 130 -3.22 15.58 -12.00
N SER A 131 -2.46 15.24 -10.95
CA SER A 131 -1.14 15.84 -10.72
C SER A 131 0.02 14.85 -10.68
N LEU A 132 -0.24 13.56 -10.45
CA LEU A 132 0.80 12.54 -10.26
C LEU A 132 1.77 12.79 -9.09
N LEU A 133 1.42 13.64 -8.12
CA LEU A 133 2.33 14.00 -7.01
C LEU A 133 2.87 12.78 -6.25
N SER A 134 2.03 11.80 -5.92
CA SER A 134 2.45 10.59 -5.21
C SER A 134 3.41 9.72 -6.04
N ILE A 135 3.28 9.79 -7.37
CA ILE A 135 4.10 9.03 -8.31
C ILE A 135 5.47 9.69 -8.43
N SER A 136 5.51 11.02 -8.56
CA SER A 136 6.76 11.79 -8.62
C SER A 136 7.53 11.84 -7.29
N THR A 137 6.88 11.52 -6.16
CA THR A 137 7.52 11.53 -4.83
C THR A 137 7.79 10.11 -4.32
N ALA A 138 6.74 9.39 -3.91
CA ALA A 138 6.86 8.10 -3.23
C ALA A 138 7.34 6.98 -4.15
N SER A 139 7.01 7.05 -5.44
CA SER A 139 7.38 6.03 -6.44
C SER A 139 8.58 6.41 -7.30
N ARG A 140 9.26 7.51 -6.98
CA ARG A 140 10.36 8.07 -7.76
C ARG A 140 11.49 7.09 -8.04
N GLU A 141 12.03 6.48 -6.98
CA GLU A 141 13.14 5.51 -7.11
C GLU A 141 12.72 4.25 -7.86
N LEU A 142 11.46 3.84 -7.70
CA LEU A 142 10.91 2.70 -8.42
C LEU A 142 10.81 3.00 -9.93
N ILE A 143 10.34 4.19 -10.30
CA ILE A 143 10.29 4.67 -11.70
C ILE A 143 11.71 4.71 -12.27
N LYS A 144 12.65 5.34 -11.55
CA LYS A 144 14.06 5.40 -11.92
C LYS A 144 14.60 4.00 -12.24
N ASN A 145 14.53 3.09 -11.26
CA ASN A 145 15.01 1.72 -11.39
C ASN A 145 14.39 0.99 -12.58
N LYS A 146 13.09 1.18 -12.85
CA LYS A 146 12.43 0.52 -13.99
C LYS A 146 12.92 1.06 -15.33
N VAL A 147 13.09 2.38 -15.47
CA VAL A 147 13.63 2.98 -16.69
C VAL A 147 15.06 2.50 -16.95
N LEU A 148 15.91 2.45 -15.93
CA LEU A 148 17.28 1.96 -16.06
C LEU A 148 17.35 0.48 -16.46
N ASN A 149 16.32 -0.31 -16.09
CA ASN A 149 16.17 -1.72 -16.48
C ASN A 149 15.46 -1.93 -17.83
N GLY A 150 15.35 -0.90 -18.68
CA GLY A 150 14.81 -1.04 -20.04
C GLY A 150 13.30 -0.89 -20.18
N ILE A 151 12.58 -0.58 -19.10
CA ILE A 151 11.12 -0.45 -19.13
C ILE A 151 10.69 0.94 -19.62
N LYS A 152 9.69 0.99 -20.50
CA LYS A 152 9.05 2.23 -20.93
C LYS A 152 8.08 2.71 -19.87
N ILE A 153 8.17 3.97 -19.47
CA ILE A 153 7.23 4.62 -18.54
C ILE A 153 6.60 5.81 -19.22
N ARG A 154 5.27 5.75 -19.40
CA ARG A 154 4.42 6.85 -19.84
C ARG A 154 3.73 7.47 -18.63
N LEU A 155 3.84 8.79 -18.48
CA LEU A 155 3.16 9.55 -17.44
C LEU A 155 2.26 10.61 -18.07
N LEU A 156 1.04 10.71 -17.58
CA LEU A 156 0.04 11.65 -18.07
C LEU A 156 -0.56 12.45 -16.90
N LEU A 157 -0.40 13.78 -16.92
CA LEU A 157 -0.89 14.71 -15.90
C LEU A 157 -1.61 15.92 -16.49
N ILE A 158 -2.41 16.65 -15.70
CA ILE A 158 -3.12 17.83 -16.21
C ILE A 158 -2.12 18.95 -16.49
N ASP A 159 -2.30 19.68 -17.58
CA ASP A 159 -1.56 20.90 -17.87
C ASP A 159 -1.88 21.97 -16.81
N PRO A 160 -0.89 22.49 -16.06
CA PRO A 160 -1.12 23.53 -15.05
C PRO A 160 -1.74 24.82 -15.60
N ALA A 161 -1.61 25.08 -16.91
CA ALA A 161 -2.21 26.22 -17.60
C ALA A 161 -3.63 25.93 -18.15
N SER A 162 -4.14 24.71 -18.01
CA SER A 162 -5.47 24.36 -18.52
C SER A 162 -6.59 25.12 -17.78
N PRO A 163 -7.64 25.58 -18.50
CA PRO A 163 -8.85 26.12 -17.89
C PRO A 163 -9.52 25.16 -16.89
N VAL A 164 -9.30 23.85 -17.04
CA VAL A 164 -9.80 22.83 -16.11
C VAL A 164 -9.15 22.98 -14.73
N VAL A 165 -7.86 23.29 -14.67
CA VAL A 165 -7.16 23.51 -13.40
C VAL A 165 -7.72 24.74 -12.69
N GLU A 166 -7.98 25.82 -13.44
CA GLU A 166 -8.60 27.03 -12.91
C GLU A 166 -10.00 26.74 -12.34
N LEU A 167 -10.81 25.96 -13.07
CA LEU A 167 -12.15 25.57 -12.65
C LEU A 167 -12.13 24.73 -11.37
N ILE A 168 -11.25 23.72 -11.30
CA ILE A 168 -11.05 22.90 -10.10
C ILE A 168 -10.56 23.75 -8.92
N THR A 169 -9.61 24.66 -9.16
CA THR A 169 -9.07 25.56 -8.14
C THR A 169 -10.16 26.45 -7.56
N LYS A 170 -11.02 27.02 -8.42
CA LYS A 170 -12.18 27.82 -8.00
C LYS A 170 -13.17 27.00 -7.16
N GLN A 171 -13.48 25.77 -7.55
CA GLN A 171 -14.35 24.88 -6.77
C GLN A 171 -13.77 24.48 -5.41
N GLY A 172 -12.43 24.47 -5.28
CA GLY A 172 -11.70 24.23 -4.03
C GLY A 172 -11.54 25.46 -3.13
N GLY A 173 -12.26 26.55 -3.38
CA GLY A 173 -12.18 27.79 -2.60
C GLY A 173 -11.02 28.71 -2.99
N GLY A 174 -10.46 28.55 -4.21
CA GLY A 174 -9.46 29.46 -4.78
C GLY A 174 -8.03 29.26 -4.28
N LYS A 175 -7.76 28.24 -3.45
CA LYS A 175 -6.40 27.93 -2.99
C LYS A 175 -5.56 27.35 -4.14
N HIS A 176 -4.42 27.98 -4.45
CA HIS A 176 -3.48 27.54 -5.50
C HIS A 176 -2.81 26.18 -5.24
N THR A 177 -3.18 25.46 -4.18
CA THR A 177 -2.62 24.16 -3.80
C THR A 177 -2.63 23.16 -4.94
N PHE A 178 -3.72 23.07 -5.72
CA PHE A 178 -3.81 22.09 -6.81
C PHE A 178 -2.88 22.43 -7.99
N VAL A 179 -2.82 23.71 -8.41
CA VAL A 179 -1.87 24.18 -9.44
C VAL A 179 -0.43 23.91 -9.00
N ASN A 180 -0.11 24.25 -7.75
CA ASN A 180 1.23 24.07 -7.20
C ASN A 180 1.60 22.59 -7.15
N GLU A 181 0.67 21.70 -6.79
CA GLU A 181 0.91 20.25 -6.83
C GLU A 181 1.26 19.74 -8.24
N ILE A 182 0.59 20.25 -9.28
CA ILE A 182 0.90 19.89 -10.68
C ILE A 182 2.30 20.39 -11.04
N LYS A 183 2.60 21.66 -10.77
CA LYS A 183 3.91 22.27 -11.04
C LYS A 183 5.04 21.56 -10.31
N THR A 184 4.87 21.26 -9.03
CA THR A 184 5.83 20.47 -8.24
C THR A 184 6.04 19.08 -8.84
N SER A 185 4.97 18.43 -9.31
CA SER A 185 5.10 17.11 -9.92
C SER A 185 5.90 17.16 -11.23
N LEU A 186 5.65 18.17 -12.08
CA LEU A 186 6.44 18.41 -13.30
C LEU A 186 7.92 18.64 -12.97
N LEU A 187 8.22 19.51 -12.01
CA LEU A 187 9.57 19.80 -11.57
C LEU A 187 10.30 18.55 -11.06
N LEU A 188 9.63 17.75 -10.23
CA LEU A 188 10.20 16.49 -9.71
C LEU A 188 10.45 15.47 -10.82
N LEU A 189 9.57 15.41 -11.83
CA LEU A 189 9.74 14.53 -12.99
C LEU A 189 10.87 15.00 -13.91
N GLN A 190 11.05 16.31 -14.10
CA GLN A 190 12.19 16.89 -14.83
C GLN A 190 13.51 16.55 -14.14
N LYS A 191 13.60 16.76 -12.83
CA LYS A 191 14.79 16.36 -12.06
C LYS A 191 15.07 14.84 -12.15
N LEU A 192 14.02 14.02 -12.11
CA LEU A 192 14.15 12.58 -12.29
C LEU A 192 14.64 12.23 -13.69
N HIS A 193 14.16 12.94 -14.72
CA HIS A 193 14.65 12.80 -16.09
C HIS A 193 16.14 13.10 -16.16
N ASP A 194 16.60 14.22 -15.61
CA ASP A 194 18.01 14.61 -15.58
C ASP A 194 18.90 13.56 -14.90
N GLU A 195 18.49 13.07 -13.73
CA GLU A 195 19.23 12.03 -13.00
C GLU A 195 19.31 10.73 -13.81
N ILE A 196 18.21 10.35 -14.46
CA ILE A 196 18.19 9.19 -15.35
C ILE A 196 19.16 9.42 -16.52
N GLN A 197 19.26 10.62 -17.10
CA GLN A 197 20.20 10.92 -18.19
C GLN A 197 21.67 10.95 -17.75
N GLN A 198 21.96 11.41 -16.54
CA GLN A 198 23.31 11.51 -16.01
C GLN A 198 23.91 10.15 -15.61
N GLU A 199 23.07 9.16 -15.28
CA GLU A 199 23.55 7.82 -14.95
C GLU A 199 24.09 7.09 -16.18
N SER A 200 25.33 6.61 -16.05
CA SER A 200 25.98 5.72 -17.00
C SER A 200 25.20 4.40 -17.05
N SER A 201 24.34 4.23 -18.06
CA SER A 201 23.44 3.09 -18.15
C SER A 201 23.52 2.38 -19.51
N PRO A 202 23.26 1.06 -19.54
CA PRO A 202 23.54 0.18 -20.67
C PRO A 202 22.79 0.56 -21.96
N GLU A 203 23.24 0.01 -23.10
CA GLU A 203 22.66 0.25 -24.45
C GLU A 203 21.12 0.07 -24.53
N ASN A 204 20.51 -0.66 -23.59
CA ASN A 204 19.08 -0.96 -23.53
C ASN A 204 18.33 -0.20 -22.41
N LYS A 205 18.60 1.10 -22.25
CA LYS A 205 17.85 1.96 -21.32
C LYS A 205 16.42 2.18 -21.82
N GLY A 206 15.46 2.17 -20.90
CA GLY A 206 14.05 2.46 -21.16
C GLY A 206 13.81 3.95 -21.45
N LYS A 207 12.54 4.35 -21.51
CA LYS A 207 12.17 5.76 -21.75
C LYS A 207 11.19 6.26 -20.70
N LEU A 208 11.48 7.42 -20.11
CA LEU A 208 10.53 8.19 -19.32
C LEU A 208 9.90 9.25 -20.23
N ILE A 209 8.60 9.14 -20.49
CA ILE A 209 7.86 10.04 -21.38
C ILE A 209 6.73 10.68 -20.57
N VAL A 210 6.67 12.02 -20.58
CA VAL A 210 5.67 12.78 -19.82
C VAL A 210 4.85 13.62 -20.78
N HIS A 211 3.53 13.48 -20.69
CA HIS A 211 2.57 14.26 -21.47
C HIS A 211 1.61 15.01 -20.53
N SER A 212 1.10 16.14 -20.99
CA SER A 212 0.05 16.91 -20.32
C SER A 212 -1.25 16.93 -21.11
N TYR A 213 -2.38 16.92 -20.42
CA TYR A 213 -3.72 17.03 -21.03
C TYR A 213 -4.52 18.17 -20.40
N ASP A 214 -5.50 18.70 -21.14
CA ASP A 214 -6.26 19.89 -20.75
C ASP A 214 -7.76 19.62 -20.52
N GLN A 215 -8.18 18.36 -20.46
CA GLN A 215 -9.57 17.92 -20.28
C GLN A 215 -9.84 17.41 -18.85
N ILE A 216 -11.11 17.37 -18.43
CA ILE A 216 -11.50 16.77 -17.14
C ILE A 216 -11.34 15.24 -17.25
N PRO A 217 -10.45 14.61 -16.45
CA PRO A 217 -10.27 13.17 -16.52
C PRO A 217 -11.49 12.47 -15.90
N SER A 218 -12.02 11.45 -16.56
CA SER A 218 -13.10 10.61 -16.01
C SER A 218 -12.60 9.67 -14.91
N HIS A 219 -11.30 9.36 -14.90
CA HIS A 219 -10.65 8.42 -13.99
C HIS A 219 -9.14 8.74 -13.89
N SER A 220 -8.46 8.15 -12.91
CA SER A 220 -7.00 8.04 -12.90
C SER A 220 -6.59 6.57 -12.95
N PHE A 221 -5.44 6.24 -13.51
CA PHE A 221 -5.11 4.85 -13.80
C PHE A 221 -3.63 4.53 -13.68
N ILE A 222 -3.36 3.22 -13.52
CA ILE A 222 -2.05 2.59 -13.68
C ILE A 222 -2.28 1.37 -14.57
N SER A 223 -1.70 1.37 -15.76
CA SER A 223 -1.72 0.24 -16.70
C SER A 223 -0.33 -0.36 -16.81
N ILE A 224 -0.25 -1.67 -16.68
CA ILE A 224 0.98 -2.45 -16.72
C ILE A 224 0.91 -3.43 -17.88
N ASP A 225 1.95 -3.41 -18.71
CA ASP A 225 2.13 -4.26 -19.88
C ASP A 225 0.83 -4.40 -20.73
N PRO A 226 0.21 -3.30 -21.18
CA PRO A 226 -1.13 -3.34 -21.79
C PRO A 226 -1.22 -4.17 -23.08
N GLU A 227 -0.10 -4.36 -23.76
CA GLU A 227 -0.02 -5.20 -24.95
C GLU A 227 0.08 -6.70 -24.62
N ARG A 228 0.56 -7.07 -23.42
CA ARG A 228 0.71 -8.47 -23.03
C ARG A 228 -0.61 -9.11 -22.62
N SER A 229 -0.65 -10.44 -22.67
CA SER A 229 -1.77 -11.22 -22.13
C SER A 229 -1.89 -11.12 -20.61
N SER A 230 -0.78 -10.86 -19.92
CA SER A 230 -0.70 -10.65 -18.47
C SER A 230 -0.93 -9.19 -18.05
N GLY A 231 -1.49 -8.35 -18.93
CA GLY A 231 -1.71 -6.94 -18.67
C GLY A 231 -2.70 -6.71 -17.52
N VAL A 232 -2.43 -5.67 -16.72
CA VAL A 232 -3.25 -5.30 -15.56
C VAL A 232 -3.46 -3.79 -15.57
N THR A 233 -4.70 -3.36 -15.30
CA THR A 233 -5.04 -1.95 -15.14
C THR A 233 -5.75 -1.73 -13.82
N VAL A 234 -5.25 -0.76 -13.06
CA VAL A 234 -5.95 -0.16 -11.93
C VAL A 234 -6.60 1.11 -12.42
N ALA A 235 -7.92 1.27 -12.21
CA ALA A 235 -8.67 2.48 -12.52
C ALA A 235 -9.37 3.03 -11.28
N ASP A 236 -9.01 4.23 -10.85
CA ASP A 236 -9.76 5.01 -9.85
C ASP A 236 -10.90 5.75 -10.54
N ILE A 237 -12.13 5.37 -10.21
CA ILE A 237 -13.32 5.84 -10.91
C ILE A 237 -13.76 7.19 -10.34
N GLY A 238 -14.00 8.14 -11.24
CA GLY A 238 -14.56 9.45 -10.93
C GLY A 238 -13.55 10.59 -11.07
N PRO A 239 -14.01 11.77 -11.54
CA PRO A 239 -13.15 12.91 -11.78
C PRO A 239 -12.56 13.41 -10.46
N TYR A 240 -11.26 13.69 -10.47
CA TYR A 240 -10.63 14.36 -9.35
C TYR A 240 -10.85 15.87 -9.46
N LEU A 241 -11.75 16.39 -8.64
CA LEU A 241 -12.13 17.80 -8.61
C LEU A 241 -11.43 18.56 -7.46
N GLY A 242 -10.18 18.23 -7.17
CA GLY A 242 -9.41 18.90 -6.11
C GLY A 242 -9.85 18.56 -4.67
N ARG A 243 -10.72 17.57 -4.49
CA ARG A 243 -11.27 17.14 -3.19
C ARG A 243 -10.65 15.82 -2.72
N SER A 244 -10.59 15.62 -1.41
CA SER A 244 -10.10 14.40 -0.75
C SER A 244 -11.18 13.31 -0.61
N THR A 245 -12.26 13.37 -1.41
CA THR A 245 -13.33 12.37 -1.37
C THR A 245 -12.79 10.99 -1.77
N PRO A 246 -13.11 9.93 -1.02
CA PRO A 246 -12.79 8.56 -1.42
C PRO A 246 -13.29 8.28 -2.83
N ARG A 247 -12.42 7.72 -3.68
CA ARG A 247 -12.76 7.29 -5.04
C ARG A 247 -12.59 5.78 -5.11
N PRO A 248 -13.61 5.03 -5.56
CA PRO A 248 -13.48 3.59 -5.76
C PRO A 248 -12.36 3.28 -6.76
N SER A 249 -11.58 2.25 -6.47
CA SER A 249 -10.56 1.71 -7.38
C SER A 249 -11.00 0.35 -7.90
N MET A 250 -10.81 0.11 -9.19
CA MET A 250 -11.06 -1.17 -9.84
C MET A 250 -9.75 -1.77 -10.34
N LEU A 251 -9.45 -3.00 -9.95
CA LEU A 251 -8.31 -3.78 -10.48
C LEU A 251 -8.85 -4.73 -11.55
N VAL A 252 -8.35 -4.58 -12.78
CA VAL A 252 -8.82 -5.30 -13.95
C VAL A 252 -7.65 -6.03 -14.62
N VAL A 253 -7.84 -7.32 -14.91
CA VAL A 253 -6.90 -8.14 -15.66
C VAL A 253 -7.40 -8.35 -17.08
N LYS A 254 -6.48 -8.54 -18.02
CA LYS A 254 -6.84 -8.76 -19.42
C LYS A 254 -7.63 -10.06 -19.61
N LYS A 255 -8.87 -9.92 -20.08
CA LYS A 255 -9.77 -11.00 -20.50
C LYS A 255 -10.40 -10.63 -21.83
N LYS A 256 -10.70 -11.62 -22.67
CA LYS A 256 -11.36 -11.41 -23.96
C LYS A 256 -12.73 -10.77 -23.75
N ASN A 257 -13.01 -9.66 -24.43
CA ASN A 257 -14.24 -8.88 -24.29
C ASN A 257 -14.50 -8.40 -22.84
N GLY A 258 -13.42 -8.17 -22.08
CA GLY A 258 -13.49 -7.68 -20.72
C GLY A 258 -13.37 -6.16 -20.61
N MET A 259 -13.44 -5.65 -19.38
CA MET A 259 -13.29 -4.22 -19.07
C MET A 259 -11.86 -3.70 -19.30
N PHE A 260 -10.88 -4.60 -19.42
CA PHE A 260 -9.49 -4.22 -19.66
C PHE A 260 -9.35 -3.41 -20.96
N ASP A 261 -9.96 -3.89 -22.04
CA ASP A 261 -9.85 -3.25 -23.36
C ASP A 261 -10.53 -1.88 -23.35
N TYR A 262 -11.66 -1.74 -22.66
CA TYR A 262 -12.32 -0.45 -22.43
C TYR A 262 -11.40 0.55 -21.72
N TRP A 263 -10.76 0.15 -20.61
CA TRP A 263 -9.85 1.05 -19.89
C TRP A 263 -8.60 1.36 -20.71
N LYS A 264 -8.06 0.37 -21.42
CA LYS A 264 -6.93 0.58 -22.33
C LYS A 264 -7.27 1.63 -23.39
N GLU A 265 -8.43 1.50 -24.06
CA GLU A 265 -8.89 2.46 -25.07
C GLU A 265 -9.06 3.86 -24.48
N MET A 266 -9.69 4.00 -23.31
CA MET A 266 -9.84 5.29 -22.65
C MET A 266 -8.48 5.94 -22.31
N ASN A 267 -7.52 5.14 -21.84
CA ASN A 267 -6.17 5.62 -21.51
C ASN A 267 -5.43 6.09 -22.77
N GLU A 268 -5.53 5.35 -23.87
CA GLU A 268 -4.90 5.72 -25.14
C GLU A 268 -5.55 6.95 -25.77
N LEU A 269 -6.88 7.10 -25.72
CA LEU A 269 -7.54 8.34 -26.18
C LEU A 269 -7.08 9.58 -25.40
N MET A 270 -6.89 9.43 -24.08
CA MET A 270 -6.31 10.49 -23.26
C MET A 270 -4.85 10.78 -23.65
N TRP A 271 -4.08 9.75 -24.01
CA TRP A 271 -2.71 9.91 -24.49
C TRP A 271 -2.64 10.60 -25.86
N GLU A 272 -3.46 10.19 -26.82
CA GLU A 272 -3.49 10.73 -28.18
C GLU A 272 -3.92 12.20 -28.21
N SER A 273 -4.82 12.60 -27.30
CA SER A 273 -5.27 13.99 -27.14
C SER A 273 -4.30 14.87 -26.33
N SER A 274 -3.29 14.26 -25.70
CA SER A 274 -2.32 14.97 -24.85
C SER A 274 -1.15 15.56 -25.63
N LYS A 275 -0.40 16.46 -24.99
CA LYS A 275 0.78 17.12 -25.55
C LYS A 275 2.04 16.66 -24.80
N PRO A 276 3.17 16.44 -25.49
CA PRO A 276 4.42 16.14 -24.82
C PRO A 276 4.86 17.33 -23.95
N VAL A 277 5.37 17.04 -22.75
CA VAL A 277 6.00 18.02 -21.88
C VAL A 277 7.47 18.13 -22.26
N ASP A 278 7.97 19.36 -22.37
CA ASP A 278 9.40 19.62 -22.52
C ASP A 278 10.13 19.32 -21.20
N MET A 279 10.82 18.19 -21.17
CA MET A 279 11.55 17.72 -20.00
C MET A 279 12.92 18.39 -19.87
N ASP A 280 13.43 18.99 -20.95
CA ASP A 280 14.72 19.68 -21.01
C ASP A 280 14.57 21.20 -20.83
N ALA A 281 13.33 21.71 -20.81
CA ALA A 281 13.03 23.11 -20.52
C ALA A 281 13.58 23.50 -19.15
N ALA A 282 14.71 24.21 -19.15
CA ALA A 282 15.27 24.83 -17.96
C ALA A 282 14.28 25.86 -17.42
N ASP A 283 13.60 25.56 -16.31
CA ASP A 283 12.92 26.59 -15.54
C ASP A 283 14.00 27.42 -14.82
N PRO A 284 14.19 28.71 -15.17
CA PRO A 284 15.21 29.55 -14.55
C PRO A 284 15.00 29.74 -13.04
N ALA A 285 13.79 29.47 -12.52
CA ALA A 285 13.50 29.48 -11.08
C ALA A 285 13.80 28.12 -10.39
N ALA A 286 13.73 27.01 -11.14
CA ALA A 286 13.98 25.66 -10.63
C ALA A 286 15.46 25.39 -10.30
N ALA A 287 16.38 26.13 -10.93
CA ALA A 287 17.81 25.98 -10.66
C ALA A 287 18.21 26.37 -9.22
N GLN A 288 17.36 27.12 -8.49
CA GLN A 288 17.63 27.56 -7.12
C GLN A 288 16.68 27.02 -6.06
N ILE A 289 15.50 26.46 -6.40
CA ILE A 289 14.54 25.97 -5.40
C ILE A 289 14.29 24.48 -5.60
N LYS A 290 14.70 23.68 -4.62
CA LYS A 290 14.45 22.25 -4.49
C LYS A 290 13.20 22.02 -3.66
N THR A 291 12.34 21.12 -4.12
CA THR A 291 11.14 20.71 -3.38
C THR A 291 11.27 19.27 -2.90
N LEU A 292 10.92 19.04 -1.64
CA LEU A 292 10.85 17.73 -1.00
C LEU A 292 9.43 17.51 -0.46
N VAL A 293 8.77 16.46 -0.93
CA VAL A 293 7.44 16.07 -0.46
C VAL A 293 7.49 14.65 0.07
N LEU A 294 7.10 14.46 1.32
CA LEU A 294 7.16 13.19 2.05
C LEU A 294 5.78 12.89 2.65
N THR A 295 5.41 11.61 2.72
CA THR A 295 4.03 11.20 3.03
C THR A 295 4.01 10.06 4.04
N SER A 296 2.95 9.97 4.83
CA SER A 296 2.72 8.80 5.69
C SER A 296 2.52 7.53 4.85
N GLY A 297 3.11 6.43 5.33
CA GLY A 297 3.09 5.12 4.67
C GLY A 297 4.13 4.20 5.30
N SER A 298 4.69 3.27 4.51
CA SER A 298 5.65 2.24 4.95
C SER A 298 6.96 2.76 5.54
N ARG A 299 7.28 4.05 5.36
CA ARG A 299 8.46 4.72 5.93
C ARG A 299 8.23 5.29 7.34
N THR A 300 6.98 5.42 7.78
CA THR A 300 6.67 5.80 9.16
C THR A 300 6.99 4.62 10.08
N GLN A 301 7.52 4.91 11.26
CA GLN A 301 7.80 3.91 12.29
C GLN A 301 6.95 4.20 13.53
N TYR A 302 6.63 3.18 14.32
CA TYR A 302 6.09 3.31 15.67
C TYR A 302 7.06 2.73 16.69
N TYR A 303 7.01 3.24 17.92
CA TYR A 303 7.80 2.73 19.03
C TYR A 303 7.03 1.64 19.74
N ASP A 304 7.57 0.43 19.74
CA ASP A 304 7.06 -0.69 20.52
C ASP A 304 7.65 -0.66 21.92
N THR A 305 6.79 -0.45 22.91
CA THR A 305 7.19 -0.36 24.32
C THR A 305 7.61 -1.70 24.91
N GLU A 306 7.14 -2.82 24.37
CA GLU A 306 7.52 -4.15 24.88
C GLU A 306 8.93 -4.56 24.44
N SER A 307 9.27 -4.27 23.18
CA SER A 307 10.59 -4.58 22.63
C SER A 307 11.60 -3.43 22.72
N GLU A 308 11.16 -2.23 23.10
CA GLU A 308 11.95 -0.99 23.10
C GLU A 308 12.57 -0.67 21.72
N THR A 309 11.87 -1.04 20.64
CA THR A 309 12.36 -0.85 19.26
C THR A 309 11.40 -0.05 18.39
N TRP A 310 11.95 0.54 17.32
CA TRP A 310 11.17 1.22 16.30
C TRP A 310 10.80 0.26 15.16
N ASN A 311 9.52 -0.04 15.05
CA ASN A 311 8.97 -0.96 14.06
C ASN A 311 8.25 -0.20 12.95
N LYS A 312 8.13 -0.80 11.76
CA LYS A 312 7.36 -0.20 10.67
C LYS A 312 5.87 -0.22 11.00
N VAL A 313 5.18 0.87 10.68
CA VAL A 313 3.71 0.92 10.79
C VAL A 313 3.04 0.01 9.77
N SER A 314 1.78 -0.32 10.03
CA SER A 314 0.87 -0.94 9.07
C SER A 314 -0.01 0.12 8.40
N ILE A 315 -0.42 -0.13 7.16
CA ILE A 315 -1.46 0.66 6.49
C ILE A 315 -2.80 0.23 7.09
N CYS A 316 -3.42 1.09 7.89
CA CYS A 316 -4.61 0.74 8.64
C CYS A 316 -5.89 0.93 7.83
N GLN A 317 -6.95 0.25 8.26
CA GLN A 317 -8.28 0.43 7.72
C GLN A 317 -8.79 1.84 8.04
N MET A 318 -9.34 2.47 7.02
CA MET A 318 -9.88 3.82 7.14
C MET A 318 -11.29 3.74 7.76
N GLY A 319 -11.50 4.48 8.85
CA GLY A 319 -12.81 4.62 9.47
C GLY A 319 -13.87 5.18 8.52
N SER A 320 -15.15 4.88 8.82
CA SER A 320 -16.27 5.42 8.06
C SER A 320 -16.30 6.95 8.17
N GLY A 321 -16.23 7.66 7.05
CA GLY A 321 -16.28 9.13 7.03
C GLY A 321 -14.92 9.83 7.08
N TRP A 322 -13.84 9.09 7.36
CA TRP A 322 -12.49 9.64 7.33
C TRP A 322 -12.11 10.14 5.93
N ARG A 323 -11.25 11.18 5.90
CA ARG A 323 -10.76 11.79 4.67
C ARG A 323 -9.26 11.58 4.50
N GLY A 324 -8.85 11.27 3.27
CA GLY A 324 -7.44 11.13 2.93
C GLY A 324 -6.69 12.46 2.81
N ILE A 325 -5.36 12.37 2.84
CA ILE A 325 -4.44 13.41 2.35
C ILE A 325 -3.79 12.87 1.07
N LYS A 326 -3.72 13.69 0.03
CA LYS A 326 -3.27 13.26 -1.29
C LYS A 326 -1.82 12.76 -1.25
N GLY A 327 -1.65 11.51 -1.68
CA GLY A 327 -0.35 10.83 -1.74
C GLY A 327 0.06 10.16 -0.44
N SER A 328 -0.75 10.27 0.60
CA SER A 328 -0.49 9.70 1.93
C SER A 328 -1.43 8.54 2.22
N GLN A 329 -1.00 7.64 3.10
CA GLN A 329 -1.76 6.49 3.56
C GLN A 329 -2.09 6.65 5.05
N TRP A 330 -3.27 6.19 5.46
CA TRP A 330 -3.59 6.04 6.88
C TRP A 330 -2.71 4.94 7.48
N VAL A 331 -2.05 5.24 8.58
CA VAL A 331 -1.12 4.32 9.24
C VAL A 331 -1.45 4.17 10.71
N TRP A 332 -1.24 2.96 11.23
CA TRP A 332 -1.36 2.61 12.64
C TRP A 332 -0.36 1.53 13.02
N VAL A 333 -0.34 1.13 14.30
CA VAL A 333 0.53 0.05 14.79
C VAL A 333 0.17 -1.32 14.19
N ARG A 334 -1.08 -1.50 13.73
CA ARG A 334 -1.62 -2.69 13.07
C ARG A 334 -2.61 -2.29 11.96
N ASP A 335 -3.02 -3.25 11.13
CA ASP A 335 -4.02 -3.06 10.08
C ASP A 335 -5.40 -2.68 10.64
N THR A 336 -5.79 -3.28 11.76
CA THR A 336 -7.00 -2.96 12.51
C THR A 336 -6.68 -2.85 14.00
N VAL A 337 -7.41 -1.97 14.71
CA VAL A 337 -7.34 -1.84 16.17
C VAL A 337 -7.76 -3.16 16.83
N SER A 338 -7.30 -3.48 18.03
CA SER A 338 -7.84 -4.65 18.76
C SER A 338 -9.11 -4.27 19.53
N LEU A 339 -10.04 -5.21 19.76
CA LEU A 339 -11.27 -4.89 20.51
C LEU A 339 -10.99 -4.34 21.92
N GLU A 340 -9.95 -4.85 22.59
CA GLU A 340 -9.51 -4.33 23.88
C GLU A 340 -9.02 -2.88 23.75
N GLU A 341 -8.15 -2.61 22.78
CA GLU A 341 -7.66 -1.26 22.49
C GLU A 341 -8.78 -0.29 22.14
N ALA A 342 -9.74 -0.72 21.32
CA ALA A 342 -10.94 0.08 20.99
C ALA A 342 -11.72 0.46 22.26
N LYS A 343 -11.80 -0.44 23.25
CA LYS A 343 -12.53 -0.21 24.51
C LYS A 343 -11.76 0.61 25.52
N THR A 344 -10.45 0.44 25.62
CA THR A 344 -9.62 1.07 26.66
C THR A 344 -8.90 2.32 26.17
N GLY A 345 -8.85 2.55 24.86
CA GLY A 345 -7.97 3.52 24.25
C GLY A 345 -6.51 3.06 24.28
N SER A 346 -5.65 3.86 23.66
CA SER A 346 -4.22 3.62 23.62
C SER A 346 -3.44 4.91 23.31
N GLN A 347 -2.13 4.85 23.54
CA GLN A 347 -1.21 5.91 23.17
C GLN A 347 0.02 5.30 22.52
N HIS A 348 0.36 5.78 21.33
CA HIS A 348 1.49 5.26 20.55
C HIS A 348 2.35 6.41 20.04
N LYS A 349 3.67 6.20 20.03
CA LYS A 349 4.63 7.14 19.46
C LYS A 349 5.02 6.68 18.07
N PHE A 350 4.92 7.58 17.11
CA PHE A 350 5.34 7.41 15.74
C PHE A 350 6.48 8.36 15.42
N ARG A 351 7.32 8.00 14.45
CA ARG A 351 8.34 8.90 13.92
C ARG A 351 8.52 8.76 12.42
N PHE A 352 9.04 9.81 11.85
CA PHE A 352 9.50 9.86 10.48
C PHE A 352 10.82 10.62 10.38
N LYS A 353 11.80 10.02 9.72
CA LYS A 353 13.14 10.57 9.54
C LYS A 353 13.41 10.92 8.08
N PHE A 354 14.04 12.05 7.85
CA PHE A 354 14.44 12.52 6.53
C PHE A 354 15.67 13.43 6.60
N ASP A 355 16.42 13.50 5.51
CA ASP A 355 17.60 14.34 5.39
C ASP A 355 17.35 15.56 4.50
N LEU A 356 17.86 16.72 4.92
CA LEU A 356 17.86 17.95 4.14
C LEU A 356 19.31 18.38 3.83
N PRO A 357 19.73 18.35 2.56
CA PRO A 357 21.08 18.76 2.17
C PRO A 357 21.15 20.27 1.95
N ILE A 358 21.05 21.06 3.02
CA ILE A 358 21.06 22.54 2.98
C ILE A 358 22.31 23.12 3.63
N SER A 359 23.04 23.97 2.91
CA SER A 359 24.26 24.59 3.46
C SER A 359 23.96 25.75 4.42
N ASN A 360 22.77 26.32 4.35
CA ASN A 360 22.35 27.50 5.09
C ASN A 360 20.91 27.30 5.62
N PRO A 361 20.61 27.49 6.92
CA PRO A 361 19.25 27.43 7.45
C PRO A 361 18.27 28.40 6.78
N ASN A 362 18.75 29.57 6.33
CA ASN A 362 17.95 30.55 5.59
C ASN A 362 17.63 30.11 4.15
N ALA A 363 18.11 28.94 3.74
CA ALA A 363 17.79 28.36 2.45
C ALA A 363 16.39 27.74 2.42
N ILE A 364 15.81 27.43 3.59
CA ILE A 364 14.43 26.93 3.68
C ILE A 364 13.50 28.11 3.40
N ARG A 365 12.63 27.94 2.40
CA ARG A 365 11.64 28.94 1.98
C ARG A 365 10.25 28.65 2.52
N ARG A 366 10.01 27.37 2.82
CA ARG A 366 8.73 26.84 3.27
C ARG A 366 8.94 25.45 3.84
N ALA A 367 8.35 25.15 4.99
CA ALA A 367 8.22 23.78 5.47
C ALA A 367 6.87 23.60 6.18
N GLU A 368 6.01 22.76 5.62
CA GLU A 368 4.63 22.60 6.08
C GLU A 368 4.24 21.12 6.20
N ILE A 369 3.49 20.78 7.24
CA ILE A 369 2.85 19.48 7.42
C ILE A 369 1.35 19.64 7.26
N LEU A 370 0.74 18.84 6.38
CA LEU A 370 -0.68 18.53 6.42
C LEU A 370 -0.90 17.31 7.30
N LEU A 371 -1.80 17.36 8.28
CA LEU A 371 -2.04 16.24 9.20
C LEU A 371 -3.52 16.03 9.53
N ARG A 372 -3.87 14.76 9.73
CA ARG A 372 -5.09 14.30 10.42
C ARG A 372 -4.75 13.12 11.30
N SER A 373 -5.51 12.95 12.36
CA SER A 373 -5.48 11.76 13.20
C SER A 373 -6.88 11.41 13.67
N ASP A 374 -7.03 10.15 14.09
CA ASP A 374 -8.12 9.68 14.91
C ASP A 374 -7.54 9.01 16.17
N ASP A 375 -7.66 9.58 17.38
CA ASP A 375 -8.39 10.82 17.71
C ASP A 375 -7.47 12.04 17.70
N THR A 376 -6.47 12.06 18.58
CA THR A 376 -5.63 13.23 18.86
C THR A 376 -4.15 12.92 18.62
N CYS A 377 -3.41 13.90 18.13
CA CYS A 377 -2.00 13.83 17.83
C CYS A 377 -1.28 15.07 18.37
N HIS A 378 -0.20 14.84 19.13
CA HIS A 378 0.81 15.85 19.46
C HIS A 378 2.03 15.65 18.56
N ILE A 379 2.65 16.74 18.13
CA ILE A 379 3.78 16.69 17.19
C ILE A 379 5.01 17.31 17.83
N SER A 380 6.16 16.69 17.61
CA SER A 380 7.45 17.33 17.81
C SER A 380 8.32 17.26 16.55
N VAL A 381 9.10 18.31 16.30
CA VAL A 381 10.07 18.38 15.21
C VAL A 381 11.43 18.63 15.83
N ASN A 382 12.38 17.72 15.61
CA ASN A 382 13.73 17.77 16.20
C ASN A 382 13.70 18.06 17.71
N ASP A 383 12.90 17.26 18.44
CA ASP A 383 12.67 17.35 19.89
C ASP A 383 11.98 18.62 20.40
N VAL A 384 11.56 19.53 19.50
CA VAL A 384 10.73 20.69 19.85
C VAL A 384 9.25 20.33 19.73
N SER A 385 8.56 20.26 20.87
CA SER A 385 7.12 19.95 20.94
C SER A 385 6.26 21.16 20.55
N LEU A 386 5.30 20.93 19.65
CA LEU A 386 4.27 21.90 19.30
C LEU A 386 3.13 21.79 20.30
N LYS A 387 2.72 22.91 20.90
CA LYS A 387 1.75 22.95 22.00
C LYS A 387 0.29 22.69 21.60
N GLN A 388 0.03 22.38 20.32
CA GLN A 388 -1.32 22.21 19.80
C GLN A 388 -1.64 20.73 19.60
N GLU A 389 -2.89 20.38 19.88
CA GLU A 389 -3.48 19.09 19.58
C GLU A 389 -4.09 19.10 18.18
N TYR A 390 -3.81 18.06 17.41
CA TYR A 390 -4.32 17.88 16.06
C TYR A 390 -5.18 16.62 16.01
N GLY A 391 -6.30 16.66 15.28
CA GLY A 391 -7.24 15.55 15.20
C GLY A 391 -8.05 15.59 13.91
N GLY A 392 -9.31 15.17 13.99
CA GLY A 392 -10.30 15.46 12.94
C GLY A 392 -10.10 14.65 11.66
N ALA A 393 -10.09 13.33 11.78
CA ALA A 393 -10.06 12.41 10.65
C ALA A 393 -11.19 12.68 9.62
N GLU A 394 -12.35 13.14 10.07
CA GLU A 394 -13.53 13.41 9.23
C GLU A 394 -13.61 14.85 8.68
N TYR A 395 -12.80 15.77 9.22
CA TYR A 395 -12.92 17.21 8.92
C TYR A 395 -12.72 17.50 7.44
N PRO A 396 -13.36 18.54 6.86
CA PRO A 396 -13.22 18.85 5.45
C PRO A 396 -11.78 19.08 5.00
N ASP A 397 -11.04 19.87 5.78
CA ASP A 397 -9.64 20.24 5.52
C ASP A 397 -8.71 19.63 6.57
N PRO A 398 -7.49 19.18 6.19
CA PRO A 398 -6.47 18.75 7.15
C PRO A 398 -5.88 19.96 7.89
N PHE A 399 -5.27 19.73 9.04
CA PHE A 399 -4.48 20.75 9.72
C PHE A 399 -3.25 21.08 8.90
N LEU A 400 -3.00 22.38 8.66
CA LEU A 400 -1.78 22.89 8.04
C LEU A 400 -0.88 23.47 9.13
N ILE A 401 0.32 22.92 9.25
CA ILE A 401 1.25 23.19 10.34
C ILE A 401 2.55 23.69 9.74
N ASP A 402 2.92 24.93 10.04
CA ASP A 402 4.21 25.49 9.67
C ASP A 402 5.30 24.96 10.62
N ILE A 403 6.34 24.36 10.04
CA ILE A 403 7.48 23.81 10.75
C ILE A 403 8.82 24.43 10.32
N GLU A 404 8.81 25.50 9.53
CA GLU A 404 10.00 26.10 8.92
C GLU A 404 11.11 26.39 9.93
N GLN A 405 10.75 26.94 11.09
CA GLN A 405 11.70 27.29 12.15
C GLN A 405 12.28 26.09 12.91
N PHE A 406 11.78 24.87 12.70
CA PHE A 406 12.18 23.68 13.46
C PHE A 406 13.00 22.68 12.63
N VAL A 407 13.01 22.81 11.30
CA VAL A 407 13.82 21.97 10.41
C VAL A 407 15.26 22.48 10.31
N GLN A 408 16.20 21.55 10.17
CA GLN A 408 17.64 21.82 10.17
C GLN A 408 18.36 21.13 9.00
N ASN A 409 19.64 21.47 8.81
CA ASN A 409 20.51 20.74 7.89
C ASN A 409 20.79 19.31 8.38
N GLY A 410 20.85 18.35 7.47
CA GLY A 410 21.10 16.94 7.76
C GLY A 410 19.84 16.21 8.22
N GLU A 411 20.01 15.28 9.17
CA GLU A 411 18.91 14.44 9.65
C GLU A 411 17.90 15.26 10.45
N ASN A 412 16.63 15.10 10.08
CA ASN A 412 15.47 15.65 10.77
C ASN A 412 14.56 14.50 11.22
N THR A 413 13.98 14.65 12.41
CA THR A 413 12.99 13.72 12.94
C THR A 413 11.70 14.45 13.27
N ILE A 414 10.58 13.99 12.70
CA ILE A 414 9.24 14.38 13.14
C ILE A 414 8.70 13.23 13.98
N SER A 415 8.28 13.51 15.21
CA SER A 415 7.59 12.54 16.06
C SER A 415 6.13 12.92 16.23
N PHE A 416 5.27 11.90 16.25
CA PHE A 416 3.85 12.03 16.46
C PHE A 416 3.46 11.18 17.65
N GLU A 417 2.87 11.78 18.67
CA GLU A 417 2.28 11.05 19.79
C GLU A 417 0.79 11.02 19.56
N LEU A 418 0.26 9.85 19.17
CA LEU A 418 -1.17 9.68 18.96
C LEU A 418 -1.82 9.09 20.19
N ILE A 419 -2.94 9.69 20.55
CA ILE A 419 -3.83 9.26 21.62
C ILE A 419 -5.14 8.83 20.95
N HIS A 420 -5.46 7.56 21.12
CA HIS A 420 -6.74 6.97 20.71
C HIS A 420 -7.62 6.84 21.95
N TYR A 421 -8.78 7.48 21.95
CA TYR A 421 -9.66 7.51 23.10
C TYR A 421 -10.47 6.23 23.23
N ALA A 422 -10.74 5.87 24.48
CA ALA A 422 -11.52 4.69 24.84
C ALA A 422 -12.98 4.81 24.37
N ARG A 423 -13.50 3.76 23.74
CA ARG A 423 -14.93 3.58 23.47
C ARG A 423 -15.44 2.31 24.18
N PRO A 424 -15.82 2.38 25.47
CA PRO A 424 -16.12 1.20 26.28
C PRO A 424 -17.27 0.32 25.76
N ASP A 425 -18.19 0.91 24.98
CA ASP A 425 -19.34 0.25 24.37
C ASP A 425 -19.04 -0.42 23.01
N ALA A 426 -17.80 -0.31 22.51
CA ALA A 426 -17.36 -0.97 21.28
C ALA A 426 -17.61 -2.48 21.33
N LYS A 427 -18.23 -3.03 20.28
CA LYS A 427 -18.53 -4.46 20.13
C LYS A 427 -17.54 -5.11 19.20
N GLU A 428 -17.08 -4.37 18.20
CA GLU A 428 -16.10 -4.78 17.20
C GLU A 428 -14.98 -3.73 17.09
N PRO A 429 -13.77 -4.10 16.65
CA PRO A 429 -12.69 -3.13 16.44
C PRO A 429 -13.04 -1.93 15.57
N ASP A 430 -13.85 -2.16 14.54
CA ASP A 430 -14.26 -1.15 13.57
C ASP A 430 -15.18 -0.08 14.17
N ASP A 431 -15.73 -0.32 15.37
CA ASP A 431 -16.52 0.67 16.10
C ASP A 431 -15.66 1.83 16.61
N ASN A 432 -14.35 1.64 16.74
CA ASN A 432 -13.43 2.68 17.22
C ASN A 432 -12.08 2.59 16.48
N PRO A 433 -12.03 3.01 15.20
CA PRO A 433 -10.81 2.96 14.40
C PRO A 433 -9.79 4.00 14.89
N ALA A 434 -8.51 3.76 14.63
CA ALA A 434 -7.41 4.66 15.00
C ALA A 434 -6.39 4.78 13.86
N GLY A 435 -5.84 5.98 13.67
CA GLY A 435 -4.91 6.19 12.57
C GLY A 435 -4.31 7.58 12.50
N LEU A 436 -3.17 7.67 11.83
CA LEU A 436 -2.47 8.90 11.48
C LEU A 436 -2.34 9.00 9.95
N ILE A 437 -2.54 10.19 9.40
CA ILE A 437 -2.17 10.49 8.02
C ILE A 437 -1.53 11.88 7.96
N TYR A 438 -0.39 11.97 7.27
CA TYR A 438 0.31 13.25 7.11
C TYR A 438 1.01 13.39 5.76
N ARG A 439 1.28 14.63 5.36
CA ARG A 439 2.12 15.00 4.21
C ARG A 439 2.99 16.19 4.56
N LEU A 440 4.29 16.01 4.45
CA LEU A 440 5.29 17.06 4.60
C LEU A 440 5.63 17.66 3.23
N HIS A 441 5.73 18.98 3.15
CA HIS A 441 6.15 19.73 1.98
C HIS A 441 7.22 20.75 2.38
N ILE A 442 8.42 20.64 1.80
CA ILE A 442 9.55 21.51 2.08
C ILE A 442 10.08 22.08 0.77
N GLU A 443 10.25 23.40 0.72
CA GLU A 443 10.91 24.12 -0.38
C GLU A 443 12.19 24.74 0.19
N TYR A 444 13.34 24.47 -0.43
CA TYR A 444 14.65 24.94 0.03
C TYR A 444 15.60 25.24 -1.13
N SER A 445 16.66 26.01 -0.88
CA SER A 445 17.67 26.40 -1.89
C SER A 445 19.03 25.70 -1.74
#